data_AF-A0AAU6IFQ3-F1
#
_entry.id   AF-A0AAU6IFQ3-F1
#
_cell.length_a   1.000
_cell.length_b   1.000
_cell.length_c   1.000
_cell.angle_alpha   90.00
_cell.angle_beta   90.00
_cell.angle_gamma   90.00
#
_symmetry.space_group_name_H-M   'P 1'
#
loop_
_entity.id
_entity.type
_entity.pdbx_description
1 polymer ?
#
loop_
_entity_poly.entity_id
_entity_poly.type
_entity_poly.pdbx_seq_one_letter_code
_entity_poly.pdbx_strand_id
1 'polypeptide(L)'
;MASRRDQLNAYTFAKRRMLASFVQSSPDGSEEGAPRPLRAVLPGTIVGVVILAAFGAWGMFKPTAPQGWDTVGEKVIIASDSTTRYVVLRTDGKVQLHPVLNMASAKLLLKTGKGEVVTVDESILDKGTIPRGVTIGIPYAPDRLPAASEAGSTKRWAVCERPSAGGGSIQKAAFVLASRDKDRTEGGRQKLHGGDLLYVVAPDKTRYVVDAHGTSYKVDSNDEFLLRTLVGSGREPQRVSQEWLETLHQGDPIIFPKVEGHVGTGAGVGGGLPAAADKVGMLLKAPNGDRDQYYVVEPGKVVPVSDFTEKLLLSSPDLGSLNQTDALDVRISDFTPDSGEFAADYDWPAESPSTVNEAGTGQGSRNTVCNVLRGVDKDKGTTTLSTWAGTDFPAPLPTGSTSAYVTPGSGQLYRQFQGEETKAGGVFLVTDTGLRYAMQSNDDSATDDAGIGTTAKDRKQLEQEAELAQISLGYSGVDPAPIPVAWSSFLSTGPRLSTSAARQPQGS
;
A
#
# COMPACT_ATOMS: atom_id res chain seq x y z
N MET A 1 27.48 73.22 -49.40
CA MET A 1 26.28 74.05 -49.70
C MET A 1 25.30 73.86 -48.56
N ALA A 2 24.83 74.94 -47.93
CA ALA A 2 23.77 74.82 -46.91
C ALA A 2 22.49 74.29 -47.55
N SER A 3 21.82 73.35 -46.88
CA SER A 3 20.59 72.70 -47.34
C SER A 3 19.44 73.70 -47.41
N ARG A 4 18.45 73.48 -48.32
CA ARG A 4 17.20 74.27 -48.34
C ARG A 4 16.52 74.34 -46.97
N ARG A 5 16.72 73.30 -46.16
CA ARG A 5 16.18 73.20 -44.80
C ARG A 5 16.88 74.15 -43.82
N ASP A 6 18.19 74.32 -43.94
CA ASP A 6 18.96 75.27 -43.13
C ASP A 6 18.65 76.71 -43.52
N GLN A 7 18.44 77.00 -44.80
CA GLN A 7 18.01 78.31 -45.26
C GLN A 7 16.60 78.67 -44.76
N LEU A 8 15.68 77.70 -44.71
CA LEU A 8 14.32 77.91 -44.22
C LEU A 8 14.29 78.10 -42.69
N ASN A 9 15.15 77.39 -41.96
CA ASN A 9 15.33 77.58 -40.53
C ASN A 9 15.99 78.93 -40.19
N ALA A 10 17.00 79.35 -40.95
CA ALA A 10 17.62 80.66 -40.78
C ALA A 10 16.64 81.80 -41.09
N TYR A 11 15.84 81.67 -42.15
CA TYR A 11 14.80 82.66 -42.51
C TYR A 11 13.70 82.75 -41.45
N THR A 12 13.23 81.61 -40.93
CA THR A 12 12.20 81.61 -39.87
C THR A 12 12.73 82.16 -38.54
N PHE A 13 14.00 81.90 -38.19
CA PHE A 13 14.64 82.49 -37.02
C PHE A 13 14.80 84.00 -37.15
N ALA A 14 15.28 84.49 -38.30
CA ALA A 14 15.39 85.92 -38.58
C ALA A 14 14.03 86.61 -38.56
N LYS A 15 13.00 86.01 -39.16
CA LYS A 15 11.62 86.52 -39.15
C LYS A 15 11.04 86.61 -37.73
N ARG A 16 11.23 85.59 -36.89
CA ARG A 16 10.77 85.62 -35.50
C ARG A 16 11.49 86.67 -34.66
N ARG A 17 12.79 86.85 -34.86
CA ARG A 17 13.57 87.88 -34.16
C ARG A 17 13.19 89.31 -34.60
N MET A 18 12.86 89.52 -35.88
CA MET A 18 12.35 90.79 -36.39
C MET A 18 10.95 91.11 -35.85
N LEU A 19 10.05 90.12 -35.81
CA LEU A 19 8.72 90.31 -35.23
C LEU A 19 8.78 90.61 -33.73
N ALA A 20 9.69 89.95 -32.99
CA ALA A 20 9.90 90.22 -31.57
C ALA A 20 10.47 91.64 -31.30
N SER A 21 11.14 92.27 -32.26
CA SER A 21 11.61 93.67 -32.12
C SER A 21 10.56 94.74 -32.40
N PHE A 22 9.40 94.39 -32.95
CA PHE A 22 8.27 95.31 -33.15
C PHE A 22 7.20 95.23 -32.05
N VAL A 23 7.29 94.25 -31.16
CA VAL A 23 6.43 94.16 -29.97
C VAL A 23 7.15 94.89 -28.83
N GLN A 24 7.20 96.21 -28.92
CA GLN A 24 7.51 97.06 -27.77
C GLN A 24 6.24 97.18 -26.92
N SER A 25 6.39 96.86 -25.65
CA SER A 25 5.38 96.93 -24.60
C SER A 25 4.94 98.38 -24.35
N SER A 26 3.71 98.73 -24.76
CA SER A 26 2.99 99.93 -24.31
C SER A 26 2.12 99.61 -23.09
N PRO A 27 2.01 100.50 -22.08
CA PRO A 27 1.53 100.18 -20.74
C PRO A 27 0.03 100.50 -20.55
N ASP A 28 -0.81 99.88 -21.37
CA ASP A 28 -2.28 99.97 -21.37
C ASP A 28 -2.81 98.58 -21.80
N GLY A 29 -3.81 98.05 -21.09
CA GLY A 29 -4.12 96.63 -21.05
C GLY A 29 -5.01 96.07 -22.16
N SER A 30 -4.75 94.79 -22.44
CA SER A 30 -5.68 93.71 -22.88
C SER A 30 -5.85 93.43 -24.38
N GLU A 31 -5.32 92.28 -24.81
CA GLU A 31 -6.03 91.15 -25.49
C GLU A 31 -5.02 90.28 -26.28
N GLU A 32 -4.12 89.56 -25.60
CA GLU A 32 -3.40 88.44 -26.24
C GLU A 32 -3.44 87.25 -25.28
N GLY A 33 -4.23 86.25 -25.67
CA GLY A 33 -4.85 85.28 -24.80
C GLY A 33 -3.89 84.56 -23.88
N ALA A 34 -4.15 84.67 -22.57
CA ALA A 34 -3.65 83.73 -21.58
C ALA A 34 -3.80 82.30 -22.15
N PRO A 35 -2.74 81.47 -22.21
CA PRO A 35 -2.89 80.09 -22.64
C PRO A 35 -3.94 79.47 -21.73
N ARG A 36 -5.10 79.12 -22.31
CA ARG A 36 -6.25 78.59 -21.56
C ARG A 36 -5.72 77.53 -20.59
N PRO A 37 -5.87 77.69 -19.26
CA PRO A 37 -5.34 76.73 -18.29
C PRO A 37 -5.85 75.29 -18.55
N LEU A 38 -6.98 75.18 -19.27
CA LEU A 38 -7.53 73.94 -19.83
C LEU A 38 -6.58 73.09 -20.69
N ARG A 39 -5.56 73.65 -21.37
CA ARG A 39 -4.60 72.83 -22.14
C ARG A 39 -3.66 72.00 -21.27
N ALA A 40 -3.49 72.35 -19.99
CA ALA A 40 -2.73 71.57 -19.01
C ALA A 40 -3.61 70.60 -18.21
N VAL A 41 -4.93 70.85 -18.16
CA VAL A 41 -5.88 70.00 -17.41
C VAL A 41 -5.97 68.61 -18.02
N LEU A 42 -6.17 68.50 -19.34
CA LEU A 42 -6.35 67.19 -19.99
C LEU A 42 -5.15 66.23 -19.80
N PRO A 43 -3.89 66.62 -20.08
CA PRO A 43 -2.74 65.74 -19.80
C PRO A 43 -2.55 65.49 -18.30
N GLY A 44 -2.83 66.46 -17.43
CA GLY A 44 -2.80 66.28 -15.97
C GLY A 44 -3.82 65.27 -15.47
N THR A 45 -5.05 65.29 -16.00
CA THR A 45 -6.11 64.32 -15.68
C THR A 45 -5.73 62.92 -16.16
N ILE A 46 -5.16 62.77 -17.35
CA ILE A 46 -4.70 61.48 -17.87
C ILE A 46 -3.62 60.90 -16.94
N VAL A 47 -2.62 61.71 -16.56
CA VAL A 47 -1.58 61.27 -15.61
C VAL A 47 -2.19 60.90 -14.26
N GLY A 48 -3.14 61.69 -13.75
CA GLY A 48 -3.85 61.39 -12.51
C GLY A 48 -4.60 60.06 -12.56
N VAL A 49 -5.30 59.76 -13.66
CA VAL A 49 -5.99 58.48 -13.88
C VAL A 49 -5.00 57.32 -13.95
N VAL A 50 -3.86 57.49 -14.64
CA VAL A 50 -2.82 56.45 -14.72
C VAL A 50 -2.20 56.17 -13.36
N ILE A 51 -1.94 57.20 -12.56
CA ILE A 51 -1.44 57.05 -11.19
C ILE A 51 -2.47 56.31 -10.33
N LEU A 52 -3.74 56.69 -10.38
CA LEU A 52 -4.81 56.00 -9.65
C LEU A 52 -4.96 54.54 -10.09
N ALA A 53 -4.84 54.27 -11.39
CA ALA A 53 -4.86 52.90 -11.91
C ALA A 53 -3.65 52.09 -11.42
N ALA A 54 -2.46 52.69 -11.38
CA ALA A 54 -1.25 52.05 -10.87
C ALA A 54 -1.35 51.74 -9.37
N PHE A 55 -1.85 52.68 -8.55
CA PHE A 55 -2.11 52.45 -7.12
C PHE A 55 -3.24 51.44 -6.89
N GLY A 56 -4.29 51.46 -7.72
CA GLY A 56 -5.37 50.46 -7.68
C GLY A 56 -4.87 49.06 -8.00
N ALA A 57 -4.04 48.92 -9.03
CA ALA A 57 -3.37 47.67 -9.38
C ALA A 57 -2.44 47.22 -8.24
N TRP A 58 -1.60 48.10 -7.71
CA TRP A 58 -0.68 47.79 -6.60
C TRP A 58 -1.41 47.35 -5.33
N GLY A 59 -2.55 47.98 -5.01
CA GLY A 59 -3.38 47.59 -3.87
C GLY A 59 -3.94 46.17 -3.98
N MET A 60 -4.24 45.71 -5.21
CA MET A 60 -4.71 44.35 -5.49
C MET A 60 -3.61 43.30 -5.39
N PHE A 61 -2.33 43.68 -5.52
CA PHE A 61 -1.18 42.79 -5.32
C PHE A 61 -0.69 42.76 -3.86
N LYS A 62 -1.38 43.42 -2.93
CA LYS A 62 -1.00 43.36 -1.52
C LYS A 62 -1.28 41.95 -0.98
N PRO A 63 -0.30 41.28 -0.35
CA PRO A 63 -0.49 39.96 0.23
C PRO A 63 -1.65 40.00 1.23
N THR A 64 -2.70 39.23 0.95
CA THR A 64 -3.90 39.14 1.79
C THR A 64 -4.05 37.70 2.23
N ALA A 65 -4.01 37.48 3.54
CA ALA A 65 -4.27 36.17 4.10
C ALA A 65 -5.75 35.81 3.90
N PRO A 66 -6.08 34.55 3.53
CA PRO A 66 -7.47 34.11 3.38
C PRO A 66 -8.30 34.38 4.64
N GLN A 67 -9.59 34.65 4.48
CA GLN A 67 -10.45 34.93 5.63
C GLN A 67 -10.45 33.76 6.63
N GLY A 68 -10.29 34.10 7.92
CA GLY A 68 -10.26 33.13 9.02
C GLY A 68 -9.05 32.19 9.03
N TRP A 69 -7.95 32.54 8.34
CA TRP A 69 -6.69 31.78 8.38
C TRP A 69 -6.16 31.59 9.82
N ASP A 70 -6.42 32.56 10.70
CA ASP A 70 -5.98 32.62 12.10
C ASP A 70 -6.97 32.01 13.10
N THR A 71 -8.03 31.35 12.61
CA THR A 71 -9.03 30.75 13.48
C THR A 71 -8.42 29.58 14.25
N VAL A 72 -8.44 29.69 15.60
CA VAL A 72 -7.83 28.72 16.51
C VAL A 72 -8.35 27.31 16.26
N GLY A 73 -7.44 26.40 15.91
CA GLY A 73 -7.67 24.97 15.75
C GLY A 73 -8.48 24.60 14.50
N GLU A 74 -8.54 25.42 13.45
CA GLU A 74 -9.39 25.12 12.28
C GLU A 74 -8.65 24.87 10.96
N LYS A 75 -7.49 25.48 10.76
CA LYS A 75 -6.80 25.43 9.47
C LYS A 75 -5.35 24.99 9.63
N VAL A 76 -4.86 24.28 8.62
CA VAL A 76 -3.42 24.06 8.42
C VAL A 76 -2.92 25.20 7.54
N ILE A 77 -1.96 25.96 8.04
CA ILE A 77 -1.41 27.12 7.35
C ILE A 77 -0.09 26.72 6.71
N ILE A 78 0.08 27.01 5.43
CA ILE A 78 1.33 26.83 4.70
C ILE A 78 1.89 28.20 4.37
N ALA A 79 3.11 28.49 4.83
CA ALA A 79 3.83 29.69 4.42
C ALA A 79 4.14 29.64 2.92
N SER A 80 3.87 30.72 2.20
CA SER A 80 4.05 30.81 0.74
C SER A 80 5.48 30.50 0.28
N ASP A 81 6.48 30.94 1.06
CA ASP A 81 7.87 30.99 0.62
C ASP A 81 8.67 29.80 1.21
N SER A 82 8.69 29.65 2.54
CA SER A 82 9.38 28.53 3.19
C SER A 82 8.64 27.18 3.12
N THR A 83 7.36 27.17 2.73
CA THR A 83 6.46 25.99 2.81
C THR A 83 6.30 25.40 4.23
N THR A 84 6.74 26.14 5.25
CA THR A 84 6.59 25.73 6.66
C THR A 84 5.12 25.63 7.01
N ARG A 85 4.76 24.54 7.70
CA ARG A 85 3.39 24.26 8.14
C ARG A 85 3.17 24.79 9.53
N TYR A 86 2.05 25.46 9.75
CA TYR A 86 1.67 26.01 11.03
C TYR A 86 0.23 25.65 11.40
N VAL A 87 -0.03 25.65 12.71
CA VAL A 87 -1.38 25.61 13.27
C VAL A 87 -1.52 26.69 14.34
N VAL A 88 -2.71 27.26 14.46
CA VAL A 88 -3.02 28.24 15.50
C VAL A 88 -3.68 27.53 16.67
N LEU A 89 -3.04 27.53 17.83
CA LEU A 89 -3.52 26.85 19.04
C LEU A 89 -3.56 27.80 20.24
N ARG A 90 -4.24 27.38 21.31
CA ARG A 90 -4.17 28.04 22.62
C ARG A 90 -3.23 27.28 23.54
N THR A 91 -2.23 27.99 24.05
CA THR A 91 -1.20 27.49 24.96
C THR A 91 -1.13 28.45 26.14
N ASP A 92 -1.33 27.95 27.36
CA ASP A 92 -1.38 28.75 28.59
C ASP A 92 -2.32 29.97 28.49
N GLY A 93 -3.49 29.77 27.87
CA GLY A 93 -4.51 30.79 27.67
C GLY A 93 -4.21 31.81 26.56
N LYS A 94 -3.06 31.74 25.89
CA LYS A 94 -2.65 32.64 24.81
C LYS A 94 -2.77 31.95 23.46
N VAL A 95 -3.20 32.71 22.44
CA VAL A 95 -3.21 32.23 21.05
C VAL A 95 -1.78 32.29 20.51
N GLN A 96 -1.29 31.17 19.98
CA GLN A 96 0.06 31.02 19.44
C GLN A 96 0.05 30.32 18.08
N LEU A 97 1.01 30.68 17.24
CA LEU A 97 1.25 30.07 15.93
C LEU A 97 2.40 29.06 16.05
N HIS A 98 2.07 27.77 16.03
CA HIS A 98 3.03 26.68 16.23
C HIS A 98 3.49 26.11 14.89
N PRO A 99 4.81 26.04 14.61
CA PRO A 99 5.34 25.24 13.51
C PRO A 99 5.05 23.75 13.76
N VAL A 100 4.76 22.99 12.69
CA VAL A 100 4.42 21.56 12.79
C VAL A 100 5.28 20.70 11.88
N LEU A 101 5.77 19.57 12.39
CA LEU A 101 6.69 18.68 11.66
C LEU A 101 6.10 18.05 10.40
N ASN A 102 4.81 17.72 10.38
CA ASN A 102 4.17 17.05 9.26
C ASN A 102 2.64 17.28 9.21
N MET A 103 2.05 16.96 8.07
CA MET A 103 0.62 17.13 7.81
C MET A 103 -0.25 16.28 8.74
N ALA A 104 0.15 15.04 9.05
CA ALA A 104 -0.59 14.18 9.98
C ALA A 104 -0.69 14.82 11.37
N SER A 105 0.43 15.30 11.90
CA SER A 105 0.48 16.02 13.17
C SER A 105 -0.38 17.28 13.12
N ALA A 106 -0.31 18.05 12.03
CA ALA A 106 -1.10 19.26 11.88
C ALA A 106 -2.59 18.96 11.96
N LYS A 107 -3.08 17.96 11.22
CA LYS A 107 -4.50 17.54 11.26
C LYS A 107 -4.93 17.00 12.63
N LEU A 108 -4.09 16.22 13.31
CA LEU A 108 -4.37 15.69 14.64
C LEU A 108 -4.57 16.79 15.71
N LEU A 109 -3.98 17.97 15.50
CA LEU A 109 -4.06 19.10 16.42
C LEU A 109 -5.31 19.98 16.24
N LEU A 110 -6.03 19.82 15.13
CA LEU A 110 -7.19 20.64 14.82
C LEU A 110 -8.46 20.09 15.47
N LYS A 111 -9.47 20.95 15.56
CA LYS A 111 -10.82 20.55 15.98
C LYS A 111 -11.36 19.51 15.00
N THR A 112 -12.15 18.58 15.53
CA THR A 112 -12.90 17.58 14.77
C THR A 112 -13.60 18.18 13.55
N GLY A 113 -13.39 17.57 12.38
CA GLY A 113 -14.02 17.98 11.11
C GLY A 113 -13.42 19.24 10.47
N LYS A 114 -12.32 19.77 11.01
CA LYS A 114 -11.54 20.88 10.44
C LYS A 114 -10.27 20.35 9.75
N GLY A 115 -9.44 21.24 9.22
CA GLY A 115 -8.23 20.86 8.47
C GLY A 115 -8.19 21.28 7.01
N GLU A 116 -8.92 22.34 6.67
CA GLU A 116 -8.68 23.06 5.42
C GLU A 116 -7.24 23.57 5.38
N VAL A 117 -6.55 23.32 4.27
CA VAL A 117 -5.19 23.80 4.05
C VAL A 117 -5.27 25.15 3.35
N VAL A 118 -4.65 26.17 3.95
CA VAL A 118 -4.59 27.52 3.40
C VAL A 118 -3.15 27.96 3.24
N THR A 119 -2.86 28.64 2.14
CA THR A 119 -1.56 29.30 1.92
C THR A 119 -1.65 30.73 2.42
N VAL A 120 -0.67 31.16 3.21
CA VAL A 120 -0.54 32.53 3.74
C VAL A 120 0.84 33.05 3.42
N ASP A 121 0.91 34.31 2.96
CA ASP A 121 2.20 34.97 2.70
C ASP A 121 3.08 34.97 3.95
N GLU A 122 4.35 34.59 3.80
CA GLU A 122 5.30 34.49 4.92
C GLU A 122 5.45 35.84 5.66
N SER A 123 5.45 36.94 4.90
CA SER A 123 5.47 38.31 5.46
C SER A 123 4.29 38.64 6.38
N ILE A 124 3.15 37.94 6.28
CA ILE A 124 2.02 38.10 7.21
C ILE A 124 2.29 37.34 8.51
N LEU A 125 2.82 36.12 8.40
CA LEU A 125 3.14 35.27 9.54
C LEU A 125 4.27 35.88 10.40
N ASP A 126 5.21 36.59 9.78
CA ASP A 126 6.38 37.18 10.44
C ASP A 126 6.14 38.55 11.07
N LYS A 127 4.97 39.17 10.84
CA LYS A 127 4.58 40.42 11.53
C LYS A 127 4.41 40.25 13.03
N GLY A 128 4.31 39.01 13.53
CA GLY A 128 4.19 38.72 14.95
C GLY A 128 2.85 39.11 15.57
N THR A 129 1.80 39.32 14.76
CA THR A 129 0.44 39.59 15.25
C THR A 129 -0.07 38.45 16.14
N ILE A 130 0.32 37.22 15.82
CA ILE A 130 0.17 36.05 16.69
C ILE A 130 1.59 35.63 17.12
N PRO A 131 1.89 35.52 18.43
CA PRO A 131 3.21 35.10 18.89
C PRO A 131 3.52 33.67 18.44
N ARG A 132 4.79 33.41 18.11
CA ARG A 132 5.27 32.07 17.75
C ARG A 132 5.26 31.15 18.98
N GLY A 133 4.77 29.94 18.80
CA GLY A 133 4.91 28.84 19.75
C GLY A 133 6.09 27.94 19.41
N VAL A 134 6.38 26.96 20.27
CA VAL A 134 7.38 25.91 20.00
C VAL A 134 6.95 25.03 18.82
N THR A 135 7.92 24.46 18.11
CA THR A 135 7.66 23.44 17.08
C THR A 135 7.08 22.20 17.74
N ILE A 136 6.00 21.65 17.18
CA ILE A 136 5.31 20.46 17.70
C ILE A 136 5.10 19.42 16.60
N GLY A 137 4.82 18.19 16.99
CA GLY A 137 4.41 17.13 16.06
C GLY A 137 5.06 15.79 16.37
N ILE A 138 4.75 14.80 15.52
CA ILE A 138 5.19 13.43 15.66
C ILE A 138 6.35 13.19 14.68
N PRO A 139 7.59 13.00 15.14
CA PRO A 139 8.70 12.65 14.25
C PRO A 139 8.39 11.42 13.40
N TYR A 140 8.73 11.45 12.12
CA TYR A 140 8.52 10.36 11.14
C TYR A 140 7.04 9.98 10.86
N ALA A 141 6.07 10.76 11.33
CA ALA A 141 4.68 10.62 10.90
C ALA A 141 4.52 11.04 9.42
N PRO A 142 3.52 10.50 8.71
CA PRO A 142 3.44 10.67 7.28
C PRO A 142 3.01 12.09 6.91
N ASP A 143 3.71 12.67 5.95
CA ASP A 143 3.35 13.97 5.39
C ASP A 143 2.24 13.89 4.34
N ARG A 144 2.14 12.73 3.69
CA ARG A 144 1.08 12.44 2.74
C ARG A 144 0.12 11.44 3.37
N LEU A 145 -1.13 11.85 3.49
CA LEU A 145 -2.23 11.00 3.91
C LEU A 145 -3.05 10.60 2.67
N PRO A 146 -3.42 9.32 2.51
CA PRO A 146 -4.36 8.93 1.47
C PRO A 146 -5.71 9.63 1.71
N ALA A 147 -6.42 9.93 0.62
CA ALA A 147 -7.81 10.37 0.74
C ALA A 147 -8.65 9.25 1.39
N ALA A 148 -9.74 9.60 2.08
CA ALA A 148 -10.61 8.62 2.76
C ALA A 148 -11.12 7.52 1.81
N SER A 149 -11.48 7.89 0.58
CA SER A 149 -11.89 6.93 -0.46
C SER A 149 -10.77 5.96 -0.85
N GLU A 150 -9.52 6.42 -0.86
CA GLU A 150 -8.36 5.57 -1.15
C GLU A 150 -8.04 4.67 0.05
N ALA A 151 -8.06 5.23 1.27
CA ALA A 151 -7.79 4.51 2.52
C ALA A 151 -8.80 3.38 2.77
N GLY A 152 -10.07 3.57 2.39
CA GLY A 152 -11.13 2.56 2.50
C GLY A 152 -11.23 1.59 1.33
N SER A 153 -10.47 1.80 0.25
CA SER A 153 -10.56 0.93 -0.92
C SER A 153 -9.77 -0.37 -0.74
N THR A 154 -10.25 -1.45 -1.35
CA THR A 154 -9.60 -2.75 -1.31
C THR A 154 -8.20 -2.70 -1.91
N LYS A 155 -7.21 -3.15 -1.14
CA LYS A 155 -5.84 -3.37 -1.59
C LYS A 155 -5.55 -4.84 -1.81
N ARG A 156 -4.49 -5.12 -2.57
CA ARG A 156 -3.90 -6.45 -2.68
C ARG A 156 -2.64 -6.49 -1.84
N TRP A 157 -2.61 -7.39 -0.85
CA TRP A 157 -1.44 -7.58 -0.01
C TRP A 157 -0.63 -8.75 -0.54
N ALA A 158 0.70 -8.60 -0.56
CA ALA A 158 1.61 -9.69 -0.79
C ALA A 158 2.79 -9.61 0.18
N VAL A 159 3.26 -10.76 0.66
CA VAL A 159 4.49 -10.87 1.43
C VAL A 159 5.44 -11.77 0.67
N CYS A 160 6.63 -11.26 0.38
CA CYS A 160 7.60 -11.92 -0.47
C CYS A 160 8.92 -12.12 0.27
N GLU A 161 9.57 -13.24 -0.03
CA GLU A 161 10.91 -13.54 0.44
C GLU A 161 11.78 -14.06 -0.68
N ARG A 162 13.06 -13.69 -0.63
CA ARG A 162 14.09 -14.18 -1.54
C ARG A 162 15.44 -14.28 -0.84
N PRO A 163 16.40 -15.05 -1.37
CA PRO A 163 17.77 -14.99 -0.92
C PRO A 163 18.35 -13.57 -1.06
N SER A 164 19.04 -13.08 -0.03
CA SER A 164 19.85 -11.87 -0.12
C SER A 164 21.03 -12.07 -1.07
N ALA A 165 21.60 -10.97 -1.57
CA ALA A 165 22.86 -11.01 -2.31
C ALA A 165 23.93 -11.75 -1.48
N GLY A 166 24.53 -12.79 -2.05
CA GLY A 166 25.50 -13.66 -1.36
C GLY A 166 24.90 -14.88 -0.61
N GLY A 167 23.57 -15.07 -0.63
CA GLY A 167 22.90 -16.31 -0.22
C GLY A 167 22.86 -16.63 1.28
N GLY A 168 23.48 -15.80 2.13
CA GLY A 168 23.61 -16.05 3.57
C GLY A 168 22.39 -15.67 4.41
N SER A 169 21.51 -14.80 3.91
CA SER A 169 20.30 -14.34 4.60
C SER A 169 19.12 -14.27 3.64
N ILE A 170 17.92 -14.02 4.18
CA ILE A 170 16.70 -13.78 3.41
C ILE A 170 16.37 -12.29 3.43
N GLN A 171 15.89 -11.79 2.30
CA GLN A 171 15.30 -10.46 2.18
C GLN A 171 13.77 -10.60 2.21
N LYS A 172 13.13 -9.94 3.18
CA LYS A 172 11.67 -9.92 3.35
C LYS A 172 11.09 -8.62 2.81
N ALA A 173 9.92 -8.68 2.19
CA ALA A 173 9.25 -7.50 1.65
C ALA A 173 7.72 -7.62 1.69
N ALA A 174 7.05 -6.59 2.20
CA ALA A 174 5.61 -6.42 2.16
C ALA A 174 5.19 -5.55 0.96
N PHE A 175 4.05 -5.87 0.35
CA PHE A 175 3.48 -5.12 -0.76
C PHE A 175 2.02 -4.80 -0.46
N VAL A 176 1.65 -3.52 -0.46
CA VAL A 176 0.25 -3.07 -0.39
C VAL A 176 -0.09 -2.36 -1.69
N LEU A 177 -0.76 -3.09 -2.59
CA LEU A 177 -0.97 -2.69 -3.97
C LEU A 177 -2.39 -2.12 -4.15
N ALA A 178 -2.47 -0.85 -4.57
CA ALA A 178 -3.73 -0.25 -5.00
C ALA A 178 -4.10 -0.69 -6.41
N SER A 179 -5.32 -0.35 -6.86
CA SER A 179 -5.91 -0.87 -8.11
C SER A 179 -4.99 -0.82 -9.34
N ARG A 180 -4.16 0.22 -9.47
CA ARG A 180 -3.23 0.37 -10.60
C ARG A 180 -2.01 -0.56 -10.59
N ASP A 181 -1.70 -1.17 -9.45
CA ASP A 181 -0.56 -2.09 -9.28
C ASP A 181 -1.01 -3.51 -8.92
N LYS A 182 -2.32 -3.77 -8.76
CA LYS A 182 -2.83 -5.11 -8.38
C LYS A 182 -2.33 -6.19 -9.33
N ASP A 183 -2.33 -5.89 -10.63
CA ASP A 183 -1.96 -6.82 -11.72
C ASP A 183 -0.54 -7.38 -11.62
N ARG A 184 0.36 -6.73 -10.86
CA ARG A 184 1.71 -7.25 -10.55
C ARG A 184 1.69 -8.63 -9.90
N THR A 185 0.55 -9.02 -9.34
CA THR A 185 0.32 -10.33 -8.71
C THR A 185 -0.82 -11.12 -9.35
N GLU A 186 -1.44 -10.65 -10.44
CA GLU A 186 -2.65 -11.28 -11.02
C GLU A 186 -2.37 -12.14 -12.26
N GLY A 187 -1.46 -11.71 -13.14
CA GLY A 187 -1.34 -12.28 -14.48
C GLY A 187 0.10 -12.46 -14.92
N GLY A 188 0.50 -13.70 -15.18
CA GLY A 188 1.82 -14.04 -15.67
C GLY A 188 2.22 -15.47 -15.27
N ARG A 189 3.37 -15.92 -15.76
CA ARG A 189 3.97 -17.22 -15.41
C ARG A 189 4.34 -17.32 -13.92
N GLN A 190 4.31 -16.20 -13.21
CA GLN A 190 4.74 -16.10 -11.83
C GLN A 190 3.66 -16.48 -10.82
N LYS A 191 2.38 -16.21 -11.10
CA LYS A 191 1.29 -16.70 -10.26
C LYS A 191 1.22 -18.22 -10.41
N LEU A 192 1.12 -18.94 -9.30
CA LEU A 192 1.00 -20.39 -9.34
C LEU A 192 -0.43 -20.78 -9.72
N HIS A 193 -0.54 -21.88 -10.46
CA HIS A 193 -1.80 -22.41 -10.95
C HIS A 193 -1.85 -23.93 -10.82
N GLY A 194 -3.04 -24.46 -10.59
CA GLY A 194 -3.27 -25.88 -10.54
C GLY A 194 -2.34 -26.60 -9.56
N GLY A 195 -1.71 -27.68 -10.03
CA GLY A 195 -0.73 -28.46 -9.26
C GLY A 195 0.65 -27.82 -9.04
N ASP A 196 0.83 -26.54 -9.36
CA ASP A 196 2.09 -25.85 -9.06
C ASP A 196 2.38 -25.81 -7.56
N LEU A 197 3.61 -26.18 -7.17
CA LEU A 197 4.10 -26.18 -5.80
C LEU A 197 5.34 -25.30 -5.62
N LEU A 198 5.44 -24.67 -4.46
CA LEU A 198 6.69 -24.13 -3.91
C LEU A 198 7.31 -25.15 -2.97
N TYR A 199 8.61 -25.35 -3.04
CA TYR A 199 9.37 -26.14 -2.08
C TYR A 199 10.23 -25.23 -1.21
N VAL A 200 9.96 -25.24 0.10
CA VAL A 200 10.53 -24.30 1.06
C VAL A 200 11.02 -24.99 2.33
N VAL A 201 11.91 -24.31 3.07
CA VAL A 201 12.43 -24.76 4.35
C VAL A 201 12.40 -23.63 5.36
N ALA A 202 11.85 -23.95 6.54
CA ALA A 202 11.78 -23.04 7.68
C ALA A 202 13.14 -22.92 8.41
N PRO A 203 13.30 -21.95 9.33
CA PRO A 203 14.55 -21.78 10.08
C PRO A 203 14.93 -23.01 10.92
N ASP A 204 13.93 -23.74 11.43
CA ASP A 204 14.05 -24.98 12.21
C ASP A 204 14.41 -26.22 11.36
N LYS A 205 14.61 -26.05 10.05
CA LYS A 205 14.88 -27.10 9.04
C LYS A 205 13.68 -27.94 8.64
N THR A 206 12.49 -27.67 9.14
CA THR A 206 11.27 -28.33 8.67
C THR A 206 11.01 -27.93 7.21
N ARG A 207 10.72 -28.93 6.37
CA ARG A 207 10.47 -28.74 4.94
C ARG A 207 8.98 -28.73 4.67
N TYR A 208 8.59 -27.89 3.72
CA TYR A 208 7.20 -27.74 3.31
C TYR A 208 7.11 -27.70 1.80
N VAL A 209 5.98 -28.18 1.29
CA VAL A 209 5.47 -27.72 -0.01
C VAL A 209 4.32 -26.75 0.21
N VAL A 210 4.17 -25.77 -0.68
CA VAL A 210 3.09 -24.78 -0.63
C VAL A 210 2.41 -24.75 -1.98
N ASP A 211 1.10 -24.90 -2.02
CA ASP A 211 0.34 -24.97 -3.27
C ASP A 211 -0.03 -23.60 -3.86
N ALA A 212 -0.69 -23.63 -5.02
CA ALA A 212 -1.21 -22.45 -5.71
C ALA A 212 -2.25 -21.66 -4.89
N HIS A 213 -2.93 -22.30 -3.93
CA HIS A 213 -4.03 -21.75 -3.15
C HIS A 213 -3.59 -21.12 -1.83
N GLY A 214 -2.32 -21.29 -1.44
CA GLY A 214 -1.77 -20.71 -0.22
C GLY A 214 -1.90 -21.62 0.99
N THR A 215 -1.89 -22.93 0.78
CA THR A 215 -1.80 -23.93 1.87
C THR A 215 -0.41 -24.51 1.92
N SER A 216 0.14 -24.61 3.14
CA SER A 216 1.44 -25.21 3.43
C SER A 216 1.28 -26.59 4.03
N TYR A 217 2.09 -27.54 3.55
CA TYR A 217 2.05 -28.94 3.95
C TYR A 217 3.44 -29.38 4.39
N LYS A 218 3.55 -29.99 5.57
CA LYS A 218 4.82 -30.53 6.07
C LYS A 218 5.22 -31.74 5.24
N VAL A 219 6.51 -31.87 4.96
CA VAL A 219 7.09 -33.02 4.25
C VAL A 219 8.30 -33.52 5.05
N ASP A 220 8.37 -34.84 5.28
CA ASP A 220 9.52 -35.44 5.96
C ASP A 220 10.78 -35.29 5.10
N SER A 221 11.80 -34.63 5.66
CA SER A 221 13.09 -34.44 4.98
C SER A 221 13.89 -35.74 4.78
N ASN A 222 13.54 -36.80 5.52
CA ASN A 222 14.21 -38.10 5.45
C ASN A 222 13.56 -39.07 4.46
N ASP A 223 12.35 -38.75 3.96
CA ASP A 223 11.67 -39.57 2.95
C ASP A 223 12.08 -39.11 1.55
N GLU A 224 13.18 -39.68 1.04
CA GLU A 224 13.69 -39.35 -0.29
C GLU A 224 12.71 -39.71 -1.41
N PHE A 225 11.93 -40.79 -1.25
CA PHE A 225 10.92 -41.19 -2.23
C PHE A 225 9.84 -40.13 -2.33
N LEU A 226 9.32 -39.68 -1.18
CA LEU A 226 8.31 -38.64 -1.13
C LEU A 226 8.80 -37.31 -1.73
N LEU A 227 10.01 -36.89 -1.36
CA LEU A 227 10.62 -35.69 -1.91
C LEU A 227 10.81 -35.80 -3.43
N ARG A 228 11.28 -36.95 -3.92
CA ARG A 228 11.44 -37.17 -5.36
C ARG A 228 10.12 -37.08 -6.11
N THR A 229 9.03 -37.58 -5.53
CA THR A 229 7.68 -37.51 -6.10
C THR A 229 7.14 -36.09 -6.16
N LEU A 230 7.32 -35.31 -5.10
CA LEU A 230 6.76 -33.96 -4.98
C LEU A 230 7.59 -32.89 -5.70
N VAL A 231 8.91 -32.94 -5.53
CA VAL A 231 9.82 -31.82 -5.90
C VAL A 231 10.92 -32.21 -6.87
N GLY A 232 11.02 -33.50 -7.22
CA GLY A 232 12.08 -34.07 -8.04
C GLY A 232 13.37 -34.34 -7.26
N SER A 233 14.28 -35.11 -7.87
CA SER A 233 15.55 -35.48 -7.25
C SER A 233 16.50 -34.29 -7.13
N GLY A 234 17.13 -34.15 -5.96
CA GLY A 234 18.23 -33.19 -5.74
C GLY A 234 17.83 -31.72 -5.72
N ARG A 235 16.54 -31.38 -5.68
CA ARG A 235 16.10 -29.98 -5.56
C ARG A 235 16.38 -29.46 -4.15
N GLU A 236 16.96 -28.26 -4.07
CA GLU A 236 17.17 -27.57 -2.79
C GLU A 236 15.93 -26.74 -2.41
N PRO A 237 15.46 -26.80 -1.15
CA PRO A 237 14.33 -25.99 -0.71
C PRO A 237 14.74 -24.52 -0.53
N GLN A 238 13.83 -23.62 -0.88
CA GLN A 238 14.04 -22.20 -0.65
C GLN A 238 13.88 -21.86 0.84
N ARG A 239 14.86 -21.14 1.40
CA ARG A 239 14.77 -20.66 2.78
C ARG A 239 13.69 -19.60 2.89
N VAL A 240 12.78 -19.78 3.84
CA VAL A 240 11.75 -18.82 4.22
C VAL A 240 11.74 -18.61 5.72
N SER A 241 11.14 -17.52 6.16
CA SER A 241 10.93 -17.22 7.57
C SER A 241 9.68 -17.88 8.14
N GLN A 242 9.64 -17.97 9.46
CA GLN A 242 8.46 -18.48 10.16
C GLN A 242 7.25 -17.56 9.93
N GLU A 243 7.48 -16.24 9.91
CA GLU A 243 6.45 -15.24 9.70
C GLU A 243 5.81 -15.39 8.31
N TRP A 244 6.58 -15.79 7.30
CA TRP A 244 6.05 -16.06 5.96
C TRP A 244 5.13 -17.28 5.95
N LEU A 245 5.51 -18.36 6.64
CA LEU A 245 4.68 -19.55 6.79
C LEU A 245 3.38 -19.26 7.58
N GLU A 246 3.42 -18.38 8.57
CA GLU A 246 2.25 -17.95 9.35
C GLU A 246 1.20 -17.19 8.52
N THR A 247 1.53 -16.77 7.30
CA THR A 247 0.55 -16.15 6.39
C THR A 247 -0.25 -17.16 5.56
N LEU A 248 0.12 -18.44 5.59
CA LEU A 248 -0.49 -19.53 4.83
C LEU A 248 -1.52 -20.29 5.66
N HIS A 249 -2.41 -21.02 4.97
CA HIS A 249 -3.20 -22.07 5.59
C HIS A 249 -2.30 -23.26 5.92
N GLN A 250 -2.71 -24.06 6.91
CA GLN A 250 -2.01 -25.28 7.29
C GLN A 250 -2.82 -26.46 6.82
N GLY A 251 -2.27 -27.21 5.88
CA GLY A 251 -2.81 -28.50 5.46
C GLY A 251 -2.14 -29.64 6.22
N ASP A 252 -2.63 -30.85 5.98
CA ASP A 252 -2.09 -32.03 6.63
C ASP A 252 -0.68 -32.37 6.12
N PRO A 253 0.19 -32.97 6.95
CA PRO A 253 1.47 -33.48 6.49
C PRO A 253 1.28 -34.42 5.30
N ILE A 254 2.04 -34.19 4.23
CA ILE A 254 2.01 -35.10 3.09
C ILE A 254 2.84 -36.33 3.44
N ILE A 255 2.23 -37.48 3.24
CA ILE A 255 2.81 -38.80 3.46
C ILE A 255 2.33 -39.74 2.35
N PHE A 256 2.95 -40.90 2.20
CA PHE A 256 2.34 -41.96 1.39
C PHE A 256 1.09 -42.49 2.10
N PRO A 257 -0.11 -42.33 1.51
CA PRO A 257 -1.33 -42.86 2.12
C PRO A 257 -1.32 -44.39 2.08
N LYS A 258 -1.91 -45.01 3.10
CA LYS A 258 -1.98 -46.46 3.23
C LYS A 258 -3.25 -46.99 2.60
N VAL A 259 -3.13 -48.00 1.75
CA VAL A 259 -4.26 -48.74 1.21
C VAL A 259 -4.66 -49.84 2.18
N GLU A 260 -5.94 -50.00 2.46
CA GLU A 260 -6.43 -51.05 3.34
C GLU A 260 -6.26 -52.45 2.73
N GLY A 261 -5.99 -53.45 3.56
CA GLY A 261 -5.86 -54.85 3.14
C GLY A 261 -4.44 -55.26 2.72
N HIS A 262 -4.32 -56.45 2.13
CA HIS A 262 -3.02 -57.02 1.74
C HIS A 262 -2.75 -56.71 0.26
N VAL A 263 -1.80 -55.81 0.01
CA VAL A 263 -1.40 -55.39 -1.34
C VAL A 263 -1.11 -56.59 -2.25
N GLY A 264 -1.66 -56.55 -3.47
CA GLY A 264 -1.45 -57.58 -4.51
C GLY A 264 -2.32 -58.83 -4.38
N THR A 265 -3.07 -58.98 -3.28
CA THR A 265 -4.09 -60.04 -3.15
C THR A 265 -5.35 -59.68 -3.94
N GLY A 266 -6.17 -60.68 -4.29
CA GLY A 266 -7.42 -60.44 -5.01
C GLY A 266 -8.35 -59.53 -4.19
N ALA A 267 -8.81 -58.43 -4.79
CA ALA A 267 -9.64 -57.45 -4.10
C ALA A 267 -11.11 -57.87 -4.03
N GLY A 268 -11.59 -58.66 -5.00
CA GLY A 268 -12.96 -59.17 -5.00
C GLY A 268 -13.99 -58.08 -5.28
N VAL A 269 -13.62 -57.07 -6.08
CA VAL A 269 -14.52 -55.98 -6.50
C VAL A 269 -15.71 -56.51 -7.30
N GLY A 270 -15.47 -57.51 -8.16
CA GLY A 270 -16.47 -57.99 -9.11
C GLY A 270 -16.68 -57.02 -10.29
N GLY A 271 -17.90 -56.97 -10.84
CA GLY A 271 -18.28 -55.93 -11.81
C GLY A 271 -17.73 -56.06 -13.24
N GLY A 272 -16.85 -57.03 -13.53
CA GLY A 272 -16.22 -57.21 -14.84
C GLY A 272 -14.77 -56.74 -14.91
N LEU A 273 -14.21 -56.30 -13.78
CA LEU A 273 -12.82 -55.89 -13.65
C LEU A 273 -11.87 -57.07 -13.97
N PRO A 274 -10.87 -56.90 -14.87
CA PRO A 274 -9.93 -57.96 -15.18
C PRO A 274 -9.14 -58.42 -13.94
N ALA A 275 -8.79 -59.71 -13.85
CA ALA A 275 -8.05 -60.25 -12.70
C ALA A 275 -6.67 -59.59 -12.46
N ALA A 276 -6.09 -58.97 -13.49
CA ALA A 276 -4.86 -58.18 -13.33
C ALA A 276 -5.11 -56.85 -12.60
N ALA A 277 -6.31 -56.27 -12.74
CA ALA A 277 -6.76 -55.03 -12.13
C ALA A 277 -7.46 -55.25 -10.78
N ASP A 278 -8.13 -56.39 -10.58
CA ASP A 278 -8.86 -56.74 -9.33
C ASP A 278 -7.91 -57.22 -8.22
N LYS A 279 -6.94 -56.38 -7.86
CA LYS A 279 -5.99 -56.62 -6.76
C LYS A 279 -5.90 -55.40 -5.87
N VAL A 280 -5.82 -55.64 -4.56
CA VAL A 280 -5.69 -54.57 -3.56
C VAL A 280 -4.45 -53.73 -3.83
N GLY A 281 -4.62 -52.41 -3.86
CA GLY A 281 -3.57 -51.43 -4.14
C GLY A 281 -3.37 -51.09 -5.62
N MET A 282 -4.05 -51.77 -6.56
CA MET A 282 -3.92 -51.42 -7.97
C MET A 282 -4.48 -50.03 -8.25
N LEU A 283 -3.73 -49.22 -8.99
CA LEU A 283 -4.23 -47.96 -9.53
C LEU A 283 -4.82 -48.16 -10.91
N LEU A 284 -6.00 -47.60 -11.11
CA LEU A 284 -6.77 -47.69 -12.34
C LEU A 284 -6.99 -46.29 -12.91
N LYS A 285 -7.10 -46.24 -14.24
CA LYS A 285 -7.44 -45.03 -14.99
C LYS A 285 -8.63 -45.34 -15.88
N ALA A 286 -9.65 -44.50 -15.82
CA ALA A 286 -10.83 -44.62 -16.69
C ALA A 286 -11.27 -43.24 -17.18
N PRO A 287 -11.79 -43.13 -18.42
CA PRO A 287 -12.36 -41.88 -18.92
C PRO A 287 -13.55 -41.43 -18.06
N ASN A 288 -13.59 -40.15 -17.73
CA ASN A 288 -14.68 -39.48 -17.03
C ASN A 288 -15.01 -38.16 -17.73
N GLY A 289 -15.92 -38.23 -18.71
CA GLY A 289 -16.23 -37.08 -19.57
C GLY A 289 -15.06 -36.75 -20.50
N ASP A 290 -14.51 -35.55 -20.38
CA ASP A 290 -13.39 -35.03 -21.17
C ASP A 290 -12.02 -35.22 -20.51
N ARG A 291 -11.96 -35.81 -19.31
CA ARG A 291 -10.74 -36.06 -18.55
C ARG A 291 -10.62 -37.53 -18.13
N ASP A 292 -9.41 -37.95 -17.83
CA ASP A 292 -9.18 -39.21 -17.12
C ASP A 292 -9.49 -39.02 -15.63
N GLN A 293 -9.99 -40.08 -14.99
CA GLN A 293 -10.15 -40.17 -13.54
C GLN A 293 -9.32 -41.34 -13.04
N TYR A 294 -8.62 -41.12 -11.93
CA TYR A 294 -7.84 -42.15 -11.27
C TYR A 294 -8.62 -42.79 -10.13
N TYR A 295 -8.32 -44.05 -9.88
CA TYR A 295 -8.93 -44.83 -8.81
C TYR A 295 -7.89 -45.76 -8.17
N VAL A 296 -8.12 -46.11 -6.91
CA VAL A 296 -7.39 -47.16 -6.19
C VAL A 296 -8.33 -48.31 -5.87
N VAL A 297 -7.83 -49.54 -5.99
CA VAL A 297 -8.56 -50.74 -5.63
C VAL A 297 -8.35 -51.07 -4.16
N GLU A 298 -9.43 -51.09 -3.40
CA GLU A 298 -9.48 -51.54 -2.00
C GLU A 298 -10.24 -52.87 -1.90
N PRO A 299 -10.19 -53.59 -0.76
CA PRO A 299 -10.96 -54.81 -0.58
C PRO A 299 -12.46 -54.59 -0.87
N GLY A 300 -12.96 -55.26 -1.91
CA GLY A 300 -14.37 -55.24 -2.33
C GLY A 300 -14.85 -53.97 -3.03
N LYS A 301 -14.00 -52.95 -3.26
CA LYS A 301 -14.44 -51.68 -3.87
C LYS A 301 -13.33 -50.96 -4.63
N VAL A 302 -13.73 -50.03 -5.49
CA VAL A 302 -12.84 -49.13 -6.23
C VAL A 302 -13.16 -47.71 -5.81
N VAL A 303 -12.16 -46.97 -5.36
CA VAL A 303 -12.33 -45.64 -4.76
C VAL A 303 -11.66 -44.59 -5.66
N PRO A 304 -12.34 -43.49 -6.04
CA PRO A 304 -11.70 -42.39 -6.78
C PRO A 304 -10.56 -41.78 -5.97
N VAL A 305 -9.52 -41.32 -6.67
CA VAL A 305 -8.37 -40.61 -6.07
C VAL A 305 -8.09 -39.32 -6.83
N SER A 306 -7.59 -38.30 -6.15
CA SER A 306 -7.08 -37.09 -6.80
C SER A 306 -5.81 -37.37 -7.63
N ASP A 307 -5.52 -36.51 -8.60
CA ASP A 307 -4.30 -36.59 -9.42
C ASP A 307 -3.03 -36.50 -8.55
N PHE A 308 -3.09 -35.72 -7.47
CA PHE A 308 -2.01 -35.63 -6.50
C PHE A 308 -1.80 -36.95 -5.75
N THR A 309 -2.90 -37.53 -5.24
CA THR A 309 -2.86 -38.77 -4.46
C THR A 309 -2.46 -39.95 -5.32
N GLU A 310 -2.85 -39.97 -6.60
CA GLU A 310 -2.36 -40.95 -7.58
C GLU A 310 -0.83 -40.94 -7.69
N LYS A 311 -0.20 -39.76 -7.79
CA LYS A 311 1.26 -39.64 -7.90
C LYS A 311 1.97 -40.14 -6.64
N LEU A 312 1.38 -39.89 -5.47
CA LEU A 312 1.86 -40.46 -4.20
C LEU A 312 1.74 -41.99 -4.21
N LEU A 313 0.59 -42.54 -4.57
CA LEU A 313 0.34 -43.98 -4.58
C LEU A 313 1.26 -44.71 -5.58
N LEU A 314 1.44 -44.19 -6.81
CA LEU A 314 2.38 -44.77 -7.79
C LEU A 314 3.82 -44.80 -7.29
N SER A 315 4.20 -43.84 -6.45
CA SER A 315 5.55 -43.74 -5.89
C SER A 315 5.68 -44.40 -4.53
N SER A 316 4.60 -44.97 -3.99
CA SER A 316 4.56 -45.54 -2.64
C SER A 316 5.40 -46.82 -2.56
N PRO A 317 6.33 -46.91 -1.59
CA PRO A 317 7.07 -48.15 -1.34
C PRO A 317 6.16 -49.35 -1.03
N ASP A 318 5.03 -49.12 -0.37
CA ASP A 318 4.08 -50.17 0.03
C ASP A 318 3.40 -50.82 -1.20
N LEU A 319 3.24 -50.07 -2.29
CA LEU A 319 2.66 -50.54 -3.54
C LEU A 319 3.69 -51.05 -4.54
N GLY A 320 4.99 -50.96 -4.22
CA GLY A 320 6.08 -51.34 -5.12
C GLY A 320 6.02 -52.79 -5.62
N SER A 321 5.42 -53.70 -4.85
CA SER A 321 5.24 -55.11 -5.24
C SER A 321 4.32 -55.30 -6.46
N LEU A 322 3.45 -54.32 -6.74
CA LEU A 322 2.55 -54.33 -7.90
C LEU A 322 3.28 -53.99 -9.21
N ASN A 323 4.48 -53.41 -9.14
CA ASN A 323 5.30 -52.99 -10.27
C ASN A 323 4.55 -52.08 -11.27
N GLN A 324 3.63 -51.24 -10.79
CA GLN A 324 2.96 -50.23 -11.63
C GLN A 324 3.84 -49.00 -11.79
N THR A 325 4.11 -48.63 -13.04
CA THR A 325 4.75 -47.35 -13.40
C THR A 325 3.74 -46.29 -13.84
N ASP A 326 2.51 -46.72 -14.13
CA ASP A 326 1.37 -45.89 -14.50
C ASP A 326 0.08 -46.62 -14.07
N ALA A 327 -1.01 -45.86 -13.93
CA ALA A 327 -2.33 -46.40 -13.65
C ALA A 327 -2.83 -47.26 -14.83
N LEU A 328 -3.48 -48.37 -14.53
CA LEU A 328 -3.94 -49.34 -15.53
C LEU A 328 -5.24 -48.86 -16.20
N ASP A 329 -5.24 -48.76 -17.53
CA ASP A 329 -6.43 -48.43 -18.30
C ASP A 329 -7.53 -49.50 -18.16
N VAL A 330 -8.72 -49.07 -17.74
CA VAL A 330 -9.92 -49.92 -17.60
C VAL A 330 -11.14 -49.23 -18.21
N ARG A 331 -12.20 -49.98 -18.49
CA ARG A 331 -13.46 -49.36 -18.94
C ARG A 331 -14.25 -48.88 -17.75
N ILE A 332 -14.95 -47.75 -17.91
CA ILE A 332 -15.88 -47.22 -16.90
C ILE A 332 -17.00 -48.22 -16.53
N SER A 333 -17.32 -49.17 -17.41
CA SER A 333 -18.33 -50.21 -17.18
C SER A 333 -17.82 -51.41 -16.38
N ASP A 334 -16.51 -51.52 -16.13
CA ASP A 334 -15.90 -52.71 -15.52
C ASP A 334 -16.02 -52.72 -13.99
N PHE A 335 -16.47 -51.61 -13.39
CA PHE A 335 -16.69 -51.45 -11.96
C PHE A 335 -17.70 -50.34 -11.70
N THR A 336 -18.16 -50.20 -10.46
CA THR A 336 -18.88 -49.03 -9.98
C THR A 336 -18.04 -48.39 -8.87
N PRO A 337 -17.60 -47.13 -9.02
CA PRO A 337 -16.79 -46.49 -8.01
C PRO A 337 -17.61 -46.25 -6.74
N ASP A 338 -16.93 -46.29 -5.60
CA ASP A 338 -17.48 -45.82 -4.33
C ASP A 338 -17.72 -44.30 -4.37
N SER A 339 -18.58 -43.83 -3.48
CA SER A 339 -19.03 -42.43 -3.43
C SER A 339 -18.04 -41.48 -2.73
N GLY A 340 -17.16 -42.02 -1.89
CA GLY A 340 -16.10 -41.26 -1.21
C GLY A 340 -14.82 -41.20 -2.02
N GLU A 341 -13.97 -40.20 -1.76
CA GLU A 341 -12.63 -40.12 -2.31
C GLU A 341 -11.61 -40.73 -1.34
N PHE A 342 -10.62 -41.43 -1.88
CA PHE A 342 -9.55 -42.01 -1.08
C PHE A 342 -8.69 -40.91 -0.46
N ALA A 343 -8.30 -41.09 0.81
CA ALA A 343 -7.53 -40.11 1.56
C ALA A 343 -8.23 -38.73 1.71
N ALA A 344 -9.56 -38.65 1.56
CA ALA A 344 -10.32 -37.41 1.70
C ALA A 344 -10.28 -36.78 3.10
N ASP A 345 -9.82 -37.53 4.11
CA ASP A 345 -9.60 -37.02 5.47
C ASP A 345 -8.37 -36.09 5.55
N TYR A 346 -7.49 -36.14 4.54
CA TYR A 346 -6.34 -35.24 4.43
C TYR A 346 -6.71 -34.02 3.59
N ASP A 347 -6.45 -32.82 4.11
CA ASP A 347 -6.45 -31.60 3.32
C ASP A 347 -5.15 -31.61 2.50
N TRP A 348 -5.18 -32.21 1.30
CA TRP A 348 -4.07 -32.26 0.35
C TRP A 348 -4.44 -31.58 -0.98
N PRO A 349 -3.45 -31.17 -1.79
CA PRO A 349 -3.72 -30.70 -3.14
C PRO A 349 -4.46 -31.77 -3.97
N ALA A 350 -5.29 -31.33 -4.92
CA ALA A 350 -6.01 -32.24 -5.80
C ALA A 350 -5.25 -32.53 -7.11
N GLU A 351 -4.50 -31.55 -7.62
CA GLU A 351 -3.86 -31.63 -8.94
C GLU A 351 -2.44 -32.21 -8.87
N SER A 352 -1.99 -32.84 -9.95
CA SER A 352 -0.64 -33.44 -10.05
C SER A 352 0.46 -32.44 -9.71
N PRO A 353 1.39 -32.77 -8.79
CA PRO A 353 2.38 -31.81 -8.30
C PRO A 353 3.41 -31.42 -9.36
N SER A 354 3.71 -30.13 -9.43
CA SER A 354 4.73 -29.54 -10.30
C SER A 354 5.49 -28.45 -9.56
N THR A 355 6.71 -28.72 -9.10
CA THR A 355 7.46 -27.73 -8.31
C THR A 355 8.11 -26.65 -9.19
N VAL A 356 7.80 -25.38 -8.92
CA VAL A 356 8.14 -24.26 -9.82
C VAL A 356 9.24 -23.31 -9.34
N ASN A 357 9.58 -23.28 -8.06
CA ASN A 357 10.61 -22.38 -7.51
C ASN A 357 11.99 -23.05 -7.45
N GLU A 358 13.03 -22.23 -7.46
CA GLU A 358 14.42 -22.67 -7.37
C GLU A 358 15.13 -21.87 -6.28
N ALA A 359 15.83 -22.54 -5.37
CA ALA A 359 16.58 -21.87 -4.30
C ALA A 359 17.86 -21.16 -4.80
N GLY A 360 18.31 -21.48 -6.03
CA GLY A 360 19.52 -20.93 -6.63
C GLY A 360 19.49 -19.41 -6.79
N THR A 361 20.65 -18.77 -6.68
CA THR A 361 20.83 -17.33 -6.92
C THR A 361 21.30 -17.02 -8.35
N GLY A 362 21.24 -18.02 -9.24
CA GLY A 362 21.58 -17.87 -10.65
C GLY A 362 20.63 -16.93 -11.39
N GLN A 363 21.12 -16.35 -12.49
CA GLN A 363 20.30 -15.49 -13.33
C GLN A 363 19.11 -16.29 -13.89
N GLY A 364 17.89 -15.78 -13.69
CA GLY A 364 16.66 -16.43 -14.15
C GLY A 364 16.03 -17.42 -13.18
N SER A 365 16.67 -17.72 -12.04
CA SER A 365 16.08 -18.58 -11.02
C SER A 365 14.84 -17.93 -10.40
N ARG A 366 13.74 -18.69 -10.32
CA ARG A 366 12.49 -18.27 -9.65
C ARG A 366 12.63 -18.40 -8.13
N ASN A 367 13.51 -17.58 -7.55
CA ASN A 367 13.90 -17.63 -6.14
C ASN A 367 13.24 -16.56 -5.27
N THR A 368 12.25 -15.84 -5.80
CA THR A 368 11.41 -14.92 -5.03
C THR A 368 10.04 -15.55 -4.89
N VAL A 369 9.66 -15.95 -3.68
CA VAL A 369 8.36 -16.57 -3.38
C VAL A 369 7.50 -15.59 -2.62
N CYS A 370 6.21 -15.50 -2.98
CA CYS A 370 5.27 -14.64 -2.30
C CYS A 370 3.96 -15.36 -1.98
N ASN A 371 3.38 -14.98 -0.85
CA ASN A 371 1.99 -15.25 -0.52
C ASN A 371 1.19 -14.00 -0.82
N VAL A 372 0.01 -14.17 -1.40
CA VAL A 372 -0.83 -13.06 -1.86
C VAL A 372 -2.22 -13.18 -1.26
N LEU A 373 -2.60 -12.21 -0.42
CA LEU A 373 -3.91 -12.13 0.23
C LEU A 373 -4.93 -11.55 -0.75
N ARG A 374 -5.78 -12.43 -1.30
CA ARG A 374 -6.79 -12.08 -2.31
C ARG A 374 -8.02 -11.44 -1.69
N GLY A 375 -8.41 -11.91 -0.51
CA GLY A 375 -9.57 -11.43 0.25
C GLY A 375 -9.58 -11.92 1.68
N VAL A 376 -10.40 -11.28 2.51
CA VAL A 376 -10.68 -11.65 3.90
C VAL A 376 -12.19 -11.56 4.08
N ASP A 377 -12.82 -12.64 4.55
CA ASP A 377 -14.22 -12.61 4.95
C ASP A 377 -14.37 -11.70 6.18
N LYS A 378 -15.25 -10.71 6.09
CA LYS A 378 -15.40 -9.69 7.14
C LYS A 378 -16.00 -10.21 8.43
N ASP A 379 -16.69 -11.34 8.43
CA ASP A 379 -17.36 -11.87 9.61
C ASP A 379 -16.66 -13.08 10.21
N LYS A 380 -15.99 -13.89 9.38
CA LYS A 380 -15.29 -15.12 9.81
C LYS A 380 -13.77 -14.98 9.86
N GLY A 381 -13.21 -13.97 9.19
CA GLY A 381 -11.75 -13.81 9.08
C GLY A 381 -11.07 -14.81 8.14
N THR A 382 -11.82 -15.73 7.52
CA THR A 382 -11.28 -16.68 6.55
C THR A 382 -10.65 -15.95 5.37
N THR A 383 -9.41 -16.30 5.05
CA THR A 383 -8.64 -15.65 3.98
C THR A 383 -8.72 -16.43 2.68
N THR A 384 -8.77 -15.72 1.56
CA THR A 384 -8.53 -16.30 0.23
C THR A 384 -7.12 -15.95 -0.17
N LEU A 385 -6.30 -16.96 -0.45
CA LEU A 385 -4.88 -16.80 -0.75
C LEU A 385 -4.56 -17.25 -2.18
N SER A 386 -3.35 -16.95 -2.59
CA SER A 386 -2.67 -17.63 -3.69
C SER A 386 -1.18 -17.44 -3.53
N THR A 387 -0.39 -18.23 -4.23
CA THR A 387 1.07 -18.12 -4.23
C THR A 387 1.62 -17.59 -5.55
N TRP A 388 2.86 -17.11 -5.47
CA TRP A 388 3.57 -16.49 -6.59
C TRP A 388 5.06 -16.82 -6.47
N ALA A 389 5.71 -17.12 -7.59
CA ALA A 389 7.16 -17.29 -7.68
C ALA A 389 7.73 -16.59 -8.90
N GLY A 390 8.75 -15.76 -8.71
CA GLY A 390 9.40 -15.03 -9.78
C GLY A 390 10.89 -14.83 -9.55
N THR A 391 11.52 -14.13 -10.48
CA THR A 391 12.98 -13.86 -10.46
C THR A 391 13.35 -12.60 -9.67
N ASP A 392 12.36 -11.79 -9.30
CA ASP A 392 12.51 -10.57 -8.51
C ASP A 392 11.19 -10.29 -7.77
N PHE A 393 11.14 -9.26 -6.93
CA PHE A 393 9.91 -8.82 -6.30
C PHE A 393 8.87 -8.31 -7.32
N PRO A 394 7.56 -8.35 -6.98
CA PRO A 394 6.49 -7.81 -7.84
C PRO A 394 6.64 -6.32 -8.18
N ALA A 395 7.31 -5.56 -7.31
CA ALA A 395 7.68 -4.17 -7.52
C ALA A 395 9.06 -3.88 -6.92
N PRO A 396 9.84 -2.95 -7.50
CA PRO A 396 11.10 -2.53 -6.92
C PRO A 396 10.85 -1.83 -5.57
N LEU A 397 11.61 -2.22 -4.55
CA LEU A 397 11.62 -1.52 -3.27
C LEU A 397 12.29 -0.14 -3.44
N PRO A 398 11.80 0.91 -2.75
CA PRO A 398 12.50 2.20 -2.73
C PRO A 398 13.94 2.05 -2.24
N THR A 399 14.88 2.78 -2.84
CA THR A 399 16.29 2.75 -2.42
C THR A 399 16.42 3.11 -0.94
N GLY A 400 17.03 2.24 -0.14
CA GLY A 400 17.17 2.40 1.31
C GLY A 400 15.94 1.97 2.12
N SER A 401 14.80 1.68 1.48
CA SER A 401 13.72 0.90 2.10
C SER A 401 14.04 -0.58 1.91
N THR A 402 14.05 -1.32 3.02
CA THR A 402 14.44 -2.74 3.00
C THR A 402 13.26 -3.69 3.11
N SER A 403 12.04 -3.20 3.41
CA SER A 403 10.98 -4.08 3.90
C SER A 403 9.58 -3.86 3.32
N ALA A 404 9.31 -2.77 2.60
CA ALA A 404 7.95 -2.55 2.07
C ALA A 404 7.87 -1.70 0.80
N TYR A 405 6.87 -2.03 -0.03
CA TYR A 405 6.36 -1.22 -1.13
C TYR A 405 4.87 -0.98 -0.92
N VAL A 406 4.45 0.27 -1.00
CA VAL A 406 3.04 0.64 -1.01
C VAL A 406 2.84 1.50 -2.24
N THR A 407 1.80 1.21 -3.02
CA THR A 407 1.52 1.95 -4.26
C THR A 407 1.58 3.47 -3.99
N PRO A 408 2.43 4.25 -4.70
CA PRO A 408 2.71 5.65 -4.35
C PRO A 408 1.47 6.55 -4.19
N GLY A 409 1.41 7.38 -3.15
CA GLY A 409 0.23 8.20 -2.88
C GLY A 409 -1.05 7.45 -2.51
N SER A 410 -0.96 6.13 -2.30
CA SER A 410 -2.04 5.31 -1.77
C SER A 410 -1.76 4.93 -0.31
N GLY A 411 -2.74 4.31 0.32
CA GLY A 411 -2.63 3.73 1.65
C GLY A 411 -3.91 2.98 1.98
N GLN A 412 -3.94 2.34 3.14
CA GLN A 412 -5.13 1.63 3.61
C GLN A 412 -5.30 1.86 5.11
N LEU A 413 -6.53 2.17 5.51
CA LEU A 413 -6.95 2.05 6.90
C LEU A 413 -7.42 0.61 7.10
N TYR A 414 -6.83 -0.07 8.07
CA TYR A 414 -7.14 -1.47 8.32
C TYR A 414 -7.18 -1.77 9.82
N ARG A 415 -7.94 -2.79 10.19
CA ARG A 415 -7.97 -3.35 11.52
C ARG A 415 -7.13 -4.63 11.52
N GLN A 416 -6.14 -4.67 12.39
CA GLN A 416 -5.36 -5.87 12.63
C GLN A 416 -6.17 -6.81 13.52
N PHE A 417 -6.41 -8.04 13.08
CA PHE A 417 -7.13 -9.05 13.85
C PHE A 417 -6.36 -10.37 13.98
N GLN A 418 -6.80 -11.24 14.89
CA GLN A 418 -6.28 -12.58 15.10
C GLN A 418 -7.44 -13.58 15.19
N GLY A 419 -7.26 -14.78 14.64
CA GLY A 419 -8.32 -15.80 14.62
C GLY A 419 -9.51 -15.36 13.77
N GLU A 420 -10.72 -15.50 14.31
CA GLU A 420 -11.97 -15.18 13.61
C GLU A 420 -12.55 -13.80 14.02
N GLU A 421 -11.97 -13.13 15.02
CA GLU A 421 -12.49 -11.87 15.57
C GLU A 421 -12.09 -10.64 14.74
N THR A 422 -12.60 -10.53 13.51
CA THR A 422 -12.27 -9.46 12.54
C THR A 422 -12.61 -8.04 13.00
N LYS A 423 -13.47 -7.90 14.01
CA LYS A 423 -13.93 -6.62 14.57
C LYS A 423 -13.11 -6.19 15.80
N ALA A 424 -12.27 -7.08 16.32
CA ALA A 424 -11.37 -6.81 17.43
C ALA A 424 -9.96 -6.45 16.93
N GLY A 425 -9.17 -5.83 17.81
CA GLY A 425 -7.76 -5.47 17.54
C GLY A 425 -7.54 -4.03 17.06
N GLY A 426 -6.26 -3.68 16.95
CA GLY A 426 -5.81 -2.30 16.71
C GLY A 426 -6.07 -1.82 15.28
N VAL A 427 -6.40 -0.54 15.13
CA VAL A 427 -6.54 0.11 13.81
C VAL A 427 -5.20 0.72 13.41
N PHE A 428 -4.83 0.52 12.16
CA PHE A 428 -3.59 1.02 11.59
C PHE A 428 -3.86 1.73 10.26
N LEU A 429 -3.05 2.75 9.98
CA LEU A 429 -2.94 3.35 8.66
C LEU A 429 -1.61 2.89 8.05
N VAL A 430 -1.63 2.28 6.87
CA VAL A 430 -0.43 2.14 6.03
C VAL A 430 -0.42 3.24 4.98
N THR A 431 0.74 3.86 4.73
CA THR A 431 0.91 4.88 3.69
C THR A 431 2.01 4.50 2.70
N ASP A 432 2.19 5.32 1.67
CA ASP A 432 3.21 5.16 0.63
C ASP A 432 4.67 5.18 1.14
N THR A 433 4.86 5.50 2.43
CA THR A 433 6.15 5.34 3.14
C THR A 433 6.54 3.89 3.38
N GLY A 434 5.60 2.94 3.27
CA GLY A 434 5.83 1.54 3.61
C GLY A 434 5.76 1.23 5.11
N LEU A 435 5.38 2.21 5.94
CA LEU A 435 5.20 2.03 7.38
C LEU A 435 3.72 1.85 7.72
N ARG A 436 3.45 1.05 8.76
CA ARG A 436 2.14 1.01 9.42
C ARG A 436 2.15 1.90 10.66
N TYR A 437 1.15 2.75 10.81
CA TYR A 437 1.00 3.70 11.89
C TYR A 437 -0.20 3.33 12.74
N ALA A 438 0.00 3.09 14.04
CA ALA A 438 -1.09 2.72 14.93
C ALA A 438 -1.98 3.94 15.22
N MET A 439 -3.29 3.76 15.11
CA MET A 439 -4.33 4.74 15.39
C MET A 439 -4.91 4.38 16.77
N GLN A 440 -4.23 4.79 17.85
CA GLN A 440 -4.57 4.38 19.22
C GLN A 440 -5.35 5.44 19.99
N SER A 441 -6.23 4.98 20.88
CA SER A 441 -6.69 5.70 22.06
C SER A 441 -5.74 5.40 23.22
N ASN A 442 -5.23 6.40 23.93
CA ASN A 442 -4.25 6.17 24.99
C ASN A 442 -4.87 5.43 26.18
N ASP A 443 -4.00 4.71 26.91
CA ASP A 443 -4.01 4.76 28.37
C ASP A 443 -2.57 4.74 28.97
N ASP A 444 -1.58 4.15 28.29
CA ASP A 444 -0.24 3.98 28.91
C ASP A 444 0.77 5.15 28.77
N SER A 445 0.42 6.27 28.11
CA SER A 445 1.35 7.43 27.97
C SER A 445 0.73 8.78 28.34
N ALA A 446 -0.39 8.78 29.07
CA ALA A 446 -1.08 9.99 29.50
C ALA A 446 -0.30 10.81 30.56
N THR A 447 0.91 10.38 30.97
CA THR A 447 1.74 11.13 31.93
C THR A 447 2.44 12.34 31.30
N ASP A 448 2.58 12.40 29.96
CA ASP A 448 3.44 13.38 29.28
C ASP A 448 2.68 14.31 28.30
N ASP A 449 1.36 14.49 28.42
CA ASP A 449 0.66 15.53 27.62
C ASP A 449 1.09 16.94 28.08
N ALA A 450 1.81 17.66 27.23
CA ALA A 450 2.27 19.04 27.48
C ALA A 450 1.11 20.05 27.63
N GLY A 451 -0.15 19.64 27.45
CA GLY A 451 -1.34 20.47 27.70
C GLY A 451 -1.60 21.53 26.64
N ILE A 452 -0.90 21.46 25.51
CA ILE A 452 -0.99 22.42 24.41
C ILE A 452 -2.27 22.15 23.60
N GLY A 453 -3.27 23.05 23.68
CA GLY A 453 -4.47 23.00 22.85
C GLY A 453 -5.61 22.08 23.33
N THR A 454 -5.69 21.69 24.61
CA THR A 454 -6.88 21.02 25.22
C THR A 454 -7.38 21.79 26.43
N THR A 455 -8.68 21.65 26.73
CA THR A 455 -9.23 22.00 28.05
C THR A 455 -9.17 20.81 29.02
N ALA A 456 -9.26 21.06 30.32
CA ALA A 456 -9.31 20.01 31.34
C ALA A 456 -10.53 19.07 31.20
N LYS A 457 -11.56 19.48 30.44
CA LYS A 457 -12.77 18.69 30.17
C LYS A 457 -12.57 17.72 29.00
N ASP A 458 -11.86 18.16 27.95
CA ASP A 458 -11.50 17.31 26.79
C ASP A 458 -10.56 16.17 27.19
N ARG A 459 -9.75 16.39 28.23
CA ARG A 459 -8.81 15.41 28.81
C ARG A 459 -9.51 14.20 29.46
N LYS A 460 -10.80 14.30 29.81
CA LYS A 460 -11.59 13.19 30.37
C LYS A 460 -12.29 12.33 29.32
N GLN A 461 -12.17 12.68 28.03
CA GLN A 461 -12.84 11.99 26.92
C GLN A 461 -11.87 11.12 26.09
N LEU A 462 -10.64 10.92 26.59
CA LEU A 462 -9.51 10.27 25.89
C LEU A 462 -9.65 8.75 25.72
N GLU A 463 -10.63 8.09 26.35
CA GLU A 463 -10.95 6.66 26.11
C GLU A 463 -11.40 6.38 24.65
N GLN A 464 -11.73 7.42 23.87
CA GLN A 464 -12.13 7.33 22.46
C GLN A 464 -11.05 7.81 21.47
N GLU A 465 -9.80 7.98 21.92
CA GLU A 465 -8.76 8.65 21.12
C GLU A 465 -8.34 7.94 19.80
N ALA A 466 -8.62 6.64 19.61
CA ALA A 466 -8.48 5.96 18.33
C ALA A 466 -9.51 6.45 17.31
N GLU A 467 -10.75 6.68 17.77
CA GLU A 467 -11.79 7.30 16.97
C GLU A 467 -11.47 8.77 16.74
N LEU A 468 -10.97 9.49 17.75
CA LEU A 468 -10.54 10.89 17.56
C LEU A 468 -9.43 11.02 16.53
N ALA A 469 -8.41 10.16 16.56
CA ALA A 469 -7.35 10.16 15.56
C ALA A 469 -7.90 9.89 14.15
N GLN A 470 -8.80 8.92 14.01
CA GLN A 470 -9.48 8.64 12.74
C GLN A 470 -10.30 9.85 12.27
N ILE A 471 -11.09 10.43 13.17
CA ILE A 471 -11.93 11.61 12.90
C ILE A 471 -11.07 12.80 12.46
N SER A 472 -10.01 13.13 13.22
CA SER A 472 -9.12 14.27 12.93
C SER A 472 -8.34 14.08 11.63
N LEU A 473 -7.97 12.83 11.29
CA LEU A 473 -7.30 12.53 10.03
C LEU A 473 -8.27 12.41 8.83
N GLY A 474 -9.58 12.45 9.06
CA GLY A 474 -10.62 12.45 8.03
C GLY A 474 -11.12 11.07 7.63
N TYR A 475 -11.00 10.07 8.51
CA TYR A 475 -11.34 8.68 8.27
C TYR A 475 -12.57 8.18 9.05
N SER A 476 -13.35 9.06 9.68
CA SER A 476 -14.52 8.67 10.49
C SER A 476 -15.59 7.87 9.75
N GLY A 477 -15.70 8.04 8.43
CA GLY A 477 -16.63 7.29 7.57
C GLY A 477 -16.00 6.09 6.86
N VAL A 478 -14.75 5.73 7.20
CA VAL A 478 -14.04 4.62 6.56
C VAL A 478 -14.16 3.38 7.43
N ASP A 479 -14.79 2.34 6.90
CA ASP A 479 -14.77 1.00 7.50
C ASP A 479 -13.37 0.38 7.31
N PRO A 480 -12.58 0.16 8.37
CA PRO A 480 -11.24 -0.39 8.24
C PRO A 480 -11.27 -1.81 7.68
N ALA A 481 -10.44 -2.11 6.69
CA ALA A 481 -10.34 -3.46 6.16
C ALA A 481 -9.81 -4.43 7.23
N PRO A 482 -10.38 -5.63 7.43
CA PRO A 482 -9.81 -6.62 8.33
C PRO A 482 -8.55 -7.23 7.69
N ILE A 483 -7.42 -7.14 8.38
CA ILE A 483 -6.13 -7.72 7.94
C ILE A 483 -5.55 -8.58 9.07
N PRO A 484 -5.20 -9.86 8.83
CA PRO A 484 -4.67 -10.70 9.89
C PRO A 484 -3.33 -10.18 10.41
N VAL A 485 -3.05 -10.44 11.70
CA VAL A 485 -1.81 -10.04 12.38
C VAL A 485 -0.55 -10.47 11.63
N ALA A 486 -0.53 -11.70 11.09
CA ALA A 486 0.59 -12.27 10.34
C ALA A 486 0.92 -11.49 9.06
N TRP A 487 -0.05 -10.79 8.46
CA TRP A 487 0.18 -9.94 7.28
C TRP A 487 0.62 -8.54 7.67
N SER A 488 -0.01 -7.98 8.70
CA SER A 488 0.30 -6.63 9.19
C SER A 488 1.71 -6.54 9.80
N SER A 489 2.20 -7.60 10.43
CA SER A 489 3.54 -7.64 11.05
C SER A 489 4.70 -7.54 10.05
N PHE A 490 4.49 -7.83 8.77
CA PHE A 490 5.49 -7.63 7.72
C PHE A 490 5.79 -6.15 7.43
N LEU A 491 4.87 -5.25 7.79
CA LEU A 491 5.11 -3.82 7.69
C LEU A 491 5.84 -3.33 8.94
N SER A 492 6.93 -2.61 8.70
CA SER A 492 7.64 -1.90 9.77
C SER A 492 6.71 -0.91 10.46
N THR A 493 6.81 -0.83 11.78
CA THR A 493 5.93 0.02 12.59
C THR A 493 6.48 1.44 12.63
N GLY A 494 5.69 2.40 12.20
CA GLY A 494 5.97 3.83 12.36
C GLY A 494 5.56 4.35 13.74
N PRO A 495 5.72 5.65 14.00
CA PRO A 495 5.20 6.27 15.21
C PRO A 495 3.68 6.11 15.31
N ARG A 496 3.16 6.20 16.53
CA ARG A 496 1.71 6.23 16.79
C ARG A 496 1.13 7.55 16.31
N LEU A 497 -0.06 7.51 15.73
CA LEU A 497 -0.81 8.70 15.33
C LEU A 497 -1.87 8.99 16.39
N SER A 498 -1.54 9.86 17.33
CA SER A 498 -2.43 10.30 18.40
C SER A 498 -2.39 11.82 18.55
N THR A 499 -3.43 12.38 19.15
CA THR A 499 -3.49 13.82 19.40
C THR A 499 -2.46 14.24 20.46
N SER A 500 -2.19 13.39 21.45
CA SER A 500 -1.18 13.60 22.48
C SER A 500 0.24 13.66 21.90
N ALA A 501 0.59 12.71 21.02
CA ALA A 501 1.90 12.68 20.38
C ALA A 501 2.11 13.90 19.46
N ALA A 502 1.06 14.38 18.79
CA ALA A 502 1.14 15.55 17.93
C ALA A 502 1.41 16.87 18.69
N ARG A 503 1.13 16.92 20.00
CA ARG A 503 1.33 18.11 20.83
C ARG A 503 2.74 18.23 21.40
N GLN A 504 3.56 17.19 21.24
CA GLN A 504 4.89 17.13 21.84
C GLN A 504 5.81 18.20 21.23
N PRO A 505 6.40 19.08 22.06
CA PRO A 505 7.46 19.99 21.63
C PRO A 505 8.63 19.23 21.02
N GLN A 506 9.24 19.82 20.00
CA GLN A 506 10.37 19.26 19.27
C GLN A 506 11.61 20.10 19.59
N GLY A 507 12.59 19.49 20.24
CA GLY A 507 13.85 20.14 20.63
C GLY A 507 13.98 20.54 22.09
N SER A 508 13.26 19.86 23.00
CA SER A 508 13.50 19.91 24.45
C SER A 508 14.50 18.86 24.90
#